data_AF-A0A4T0DXH1-F1
#
_entry.id   AF-A0A4T0DXH1-F1
#
_cell.length_a   1.000
_cell.length_b   1.000
_cell.length_c   1.000
_cell.angle_alpha   90.00
_cell.angle_beta   90.00
_cell.angle_gamma   90.00
#
_symmetry.space_group_name_H-M   'P 1'
#
loop_
_entity.id
_entity.type
_entity.pdbx_description
1 polymer ?
#
loop_
_entity_poly.entity_id
_entity_poly.type
_entity_poly.pdbx_seq_one_letter_code
_entity_poly.pdbx_strand_id
1 'polypeptide(L)'
;MSETKLLGTLSRIQHFVSLTGGLDVAIVMSLSASKPFSSARDLLNATQADEMDGIRSYALLQAEFMTRSELSWIPILPLAKLDGLVGVVKTHAQSISRPRPKPSSAVRPLDMLAHCTPDLPLPSLAVDLTSDIFTSLGHVAQAALAHRALSTPESEGLFSSDDVLQSSRSAFGVLTGQVDKDVIESMIEFWVEDWAIE
;
A
#
# COMPACT_ATOMS: atom_id res chain seq x y z
N MET A 1 23.09 -7.10 -19.57
CA MET A 1 24.23 -6.97 -18.62
C MET A 1 24.81 -8.35 -18.28
N SER A 2 26.14 -8.55 -18.25
CA SER A 2 26.75 -9.81 -17.78
C SER A 2 26.87 -9.83 -16.25
N GLU A 3 26.80 -11.01 -15.63
CA GLU A 3 26.80 -11.19 -14.16
C GLU A 3 28.01 -10.55 -13.47
N THR A 4 29.20 -10.69 -14.06
CA THR A 4 30.44 -10.04 -13.57
C THR A 4 30.36 -8.51 -13.59
N LYS A 5 29.68 -7.93 -14.59
CA LYS A 5 29.47 -6.48 -14.67
C LYS A 5 28.44 -6.01 -13.65
N LEU A 6 27.44 -6.83 -13.34
CA LEU A 6 26.44 -6.53 -12.32
C LEU A 6 27.08 -6.44 -10.93
N LEU A 7 27.84 -7.47 -10.53
CA LEU A 7 28.55 -7.47 -9.25
C LEU A 7 29.52 -6.29 -9.11
N GLY A 8 30.29 -5.99 -10.16
CA GLY A 8 31.18 -4.83 -10.16
C GLY A 8 30.44 -3.49 -10.12
N THR A 9 29.22 -3.42 -10.65
CA THR A 9 28.37 -2.21 -10.56
C THR A 9 27.80 -2.04 -9.17
N LEU A 10 27.30 -3.13 -8.56
CA LEU A 10 26.81 -3.12 -7.19
C LEU A 10 27.90 -2.73 -6.20
N SER A 11 29.12 -3.27 -6.34
CA SER A 11 30.25 -2.91 -5.47
C SER A 11 30.60 -1.42 -5.57
N ARG A 12 30.58 -0.85 -6.78
CA ARG A 12 30.80 0.59 -6.99
C ARG A 12 29.69 1.44 -6.37
N ILE A 13 28.44 1.01 -6.49
CA ILE A 13 27.29 1.68 -5.88
C ILE A 13 27.41 1.62 -4.36
N GLN A 14 27.63 0.44 -3.77
CA GLN A 14 27.81 0.27 -2.32
C GLN A 14 28.96 1.15 -1.81
N HIS A 15 30.08 1.20 -2.54
CA HIS A 15 31.19 2.07 -2.18
C HIS A 15 30.79 3.56 -2.22
N PHE A 16 30.11 4.00 -3.29
CA PHE A 16 29.62 5.37 -3.40
C PHE A 16 28.64 5.74 -2.26
N VAL A 17 27.77 4.82 -1.89
CA VAL A 17 26.82 4.97 -0.78
C VAL A 17 27.55 5.07 0.55
N SER A 18 28.58 4.24 0.76
CA SER A 18 29.40 4.32 1.98
C SER A 18 30.11 5.68 2.14
N LEU A 19 30.47 6.33 1.03
CA LEU A 19 31.11 7.65 1.03
C LEU A 19 30.14 8.81 1.23
N THR A 20 28.90 8.67 0.77
CA THR A 20 27.90 9.75 0.75
C THR A 20 26.85 9.63 1.86
N GLY A 21 26.85 8.51 2.59
CA GLY A 21 25.78 8.18 3.54
C GLY A 21 24.45 7.80 2.87
N GLY A 22 24.41 7.74 1.53
CA GLY A 22 23.22 7.36 0.76
C GLY A 22 22.06 8.34 0.83
N LEU A 23 22.27 9.54 1.37
CA LEU A 23 21.27 10.62 1.44
C LEU A 23 21.35 11.49 0.19
N ASP A 24 20.19 11.89 -0.34
CA ASP A 24 20.05 12.76 -1.52
C ASP A 24 20.71 12.22 -2.81
N VAL A 25 20.84 10.89 -2.91
CA VAL A 25 21.38 10.20 -4.09
C VAL A 25 20.25 9.60 -4.93
N ALA A 26 20.35 9.74 -6.25
CA ALA A 26 19.55 8.98 -7.21
C ALA A 26 20.44 8.45 -8.33
N ILE A 27 20.12 7.25 -8.82
CA ILE A 27 20.83 6.62 -9.94
C ILE A 27 19.98 6.77 -11.18
N VAL A 28 20.44 7.55 -12.16
CA VAL A 28 19.74 7.66 -13.45
C VAL A 28 20.26 6.59 -14.40
N MET A 29 19.37 5.72 -14.89
CA MET A 29 19.72 4.60 -15.76
C MET A 29 19.12 4.76 -17.15
N SER A 30 19.97 4.84 -18.17
CA SER A 30 19.54 4.84 -19.57
C SER A 30 18.90 3.50 -19.94
N LEU A 31 17.68 3.54 -20.46
CA LEU A 31 16.96 2.37 -20.98
C LEU A 31 17.25 2.08 -22.45
N SER A 32 17.68 3.10 -23.21
CA SER A 32 18.16 2.90 -24.57
C SER A 32 19.54 2.25 -24.56
N ALA A 33 19.79 1.33 -25.49
CA ALA A 33 21.13 0.85 -25.78
C ALA A 33 21.99 2.01 -26.31
N SER A 34 22.74 2.69 -25.41
CA SER A 34 23.78 3.60 -25.86
C SER A 34 24.95 2.76 -26.34
N LYS A 35 25.29 2.86 -27.62
CA LYS A 35 26.59 2.36 -28.10
C LYS A 35 27.68 2.99 -27.21
N PRO A 36 28.66 2.22 -26.72
CA PRO A 36 29.73 2.76 -25.90
C PRO A 36 30.44 3.87 -26.69
N PHE A 37 30.43 5.10 -26.14
CA PHE A 37 31.11 6.29 -26.67
C PHE A 37 31.34 6.26 -28.19
N SER A 38 30.26 6.36 -28.96
CA SER A 38 30.35 6.51 -30.41
C SER A 38 30.91 7.88 -30.74
N SER A 39 31.90 7.94 -31.66
CA SER A 39 32.44 9.20 -32.15
C SER A 39 31.32 10.03 -32.80
N ALA A 40 31.47 11.35 -32.89
CA ALA A 40 30.48 12.21 -33.54
C ALA A 40 30.13 11.76 -34.98
N ARG A 41 31.05 11.05 -35.66
CA ARG A 41 30.83 10.43 -36.97
C ARG A 41 29.91 9.21 -36.93
N ASP A 42 30.00 8.40 -35.89
CA ASP A 42 29.18 7.20 -35.73
C ASP A 42 27.73 7.55 -35.36
N LEU A 43 27.53 8.69 -34.70
CA LEU A 43 26.19 9.24 -34.41
C LEU A 43 25.46 9.72 -35.67
N LEU A 44 26.18 10.26 -36.65
CA LEU A 44 25.59 10.71 -37.92
C LEU A 44 25.19 9.56 -38.85
N ASN A 45 25.81 8.38 -38.68
CA ASN A 45 25.61 7.21 -39.53
C ASN A 45 24.81 6.08 -38.86
N ALA A 46 24.44 6.22 -37.58
CA ALA A 46 23.69 5.19 -36.88
C ALA A 46 22.20 5.21 -37.27
N THR A 47 21.79 4.24 -38.09
CA THR A 47 20.39 3.83 -38.17
C THR A 47 19.95 3.37 -36.78
N GLN A 48 18.93 4.02 -36.22
CA GLN A 48 18.38 3.75 -34.89
C GLN A 48 17.99 2.27 -34.79
N ALA A 49 18.84 1.45 -34.19
CA ALA A 49 18.46 0.13 -33.72
C ALA A 49 17.85 0.34 -32.32
N ASP A 50 16.53 0.27 -32.28
CA ASP A 50 15.66 0.37 -31.10
C ASP A 50 15.76 -0.91 -30.24
N GLU A 51 16.96 -1.24 -29.77
CA GLU A 51 17.15 -2.36 -28.83
C GLU A 51 16.99 -1.86 -27.40
N MET A 52 15.87 -2.22 -26.77
CA MET A 52 15.55 -1.91 -25.37
C MET A 52 16.28 -2.82 -24.34
N ASP A 53 17.55 -3.19 -24.58
CA ASP A 53 18.35 -4.03 -23.65
C ASP A 53 18.54 -3.37 -22.26
N GLY A 54 18.36 -2.04 -22.18
CA GLY A 54 18.40 -1.30 -20.93
C GLY A 54 17.26 -1.64 -19.96
N ILE A 55 16.09 -2.07 -20.44
CA ILE A 55 14.97 -2.49 -19.58
C ILE A 55 15.34 -3.73 -18.78
N ARG A 56 15.91 -4.75 -19.43
CA ARG A 56 16.34 -5.97 -18.76
C ARG A 56 17.41 -5.67 -17.71
N SER A 57 18.36 -4.81 -18.05
CA SER A 57 19.43 -4.40 -17.14
C SER A 57 18.88 -3.60 -15.95
N TYR A 58 17.88 -2.74 -16.18
CA TYR A 58 17.17 -2.01 -15.13
C TYR A 58 16.44 -2.97 -14.19
N ALA A 59 15.66 -3.92 -14.73
CA ALA A 59 14.92 -4.89 -13.93
C ALA A 59 15.86 -5.74 -13.05
N LEU A 60 17.00 -6.19 -13.60
CA LEU A 60 18.01 -6.93 -12.84
C LEU A 60 18.62 -6.09 -11.71
N LEU A 61 18.97 -4.83 -11.99
CA LEU A 61 19.53 -3.94 -10.97
C LEU A 61 18.51 -3.60 -9.88
N GLN A 62 17.26 -3.36 -10.27
CA GLN A 62 16.15 -3.09 -9.35
C GLN A 62 15.91 -4.30 -8.43
N ALA A 63 15.93 -5.51 -8.97
CA ALA A 63 15.78 -6.73 -8.17
C ALA A 63 16.90 -6.85 -7.11
N GLU A 64 18.15 -6.57 -7.49
CA GLU A 64 19.28 -6.58 -6.55
C GLU A 64 19.19 -5.48 -5.47
N PHE A 65 18.56 -4.34 -5.77
CA PHE A 65 18.33 -3.30 -4.78
C PHE A 65 17.25 -3.71 -3.77
N MET A 66 16.26 -4.47 -4.21
CA MET A 66 15.19 -4.97 -3.32
C MET A 66 15.68 -6.08 -2.38
N THR A 67 16.72 -6.84 -2.77
CA THR A 67 17.31 -7.87 -1.92
C THR A 67 18.31 -7.32 -0.90
N ARG A 68 18.84 -6.10 -1.11
CA ARG A 68 19.88 -5.48 -0.27
C ARG A 68 19.30 -4.28 0.48
N SER A 69 19.10 -4.43 1.79
CA SER A 69 18.58 -3.37 2.65
C SER A 69 19.39 -2.08 2.55
N GLU A 70 20.72 -2.19 2.43
CA GLU A 70 21.69 -1.10 2.24
C GLU A 70 21.47 -0.21 1.00
N LEU A 71 20.75 -0.73 0.00
CA LEU A 71 20.51 -0.05 -1.28
C LEU A 71 19.03 0.26 -1.49
N SER A 72 18.15 -0.31 -0.67
CA SER A 72 16.69 -0.25 -0.81
C SER A 72 16.12 1.16 -0.83
N TRP A 73 16.81 2.13 -0.21
CA TRP A 73 16.36 3.52 -0.14
C TRP A 73 16.82 4.40 -1.31
N ILE A 74 17.67 3.89 -2.21
CA ILE A 74 18.24 4.67 -3.31
C ILE A 74 17.37 4.47 -4.55
N PRO A 75 16.71 5.54 -5.05
CA PRO A 75 15.88 5.43 -6.23
C PRO A 75 16.72 5.23 -7.50
N ILE A 76 16.34 4.22 -8.29
CA ILE A 76 16.83 4.06 -9.67
C ILE A 76 15.79 4.69 -10.60
N LEU A 77 16.18 5.78 -11.26
CA LEU A 77 15.36 6.58 -12.15
C LEU A 77 15.57 6.12 -13.60
N PRO A 78 14.60 5.45 -14.24
CA PRO A 78 14.72 5.06 -15.63
C PRO A 78 14.70 6.28 -16.56
N LEU A 79 15.59 6.29 -17.55
CA LEU A 79 15.71 7.33 -18.55
C LEU A 79 15.50 6.74 -19.94
N ALA A 80 14.35 7.04 -20.54
CA ALA A 80 14.01 6.53 -21.87
C ALA A 80 14.83 7.17 -23.00
N LYS A 81 15.18 8.45 -22.87
CA LYS A 81 15.95 9.24 -23.85
C LYS A 81 16.76 10.32 -23.14
N LEU A 82 17.89 10.71 -23.71
CA LEU A 82 18.81 11.66 -23.06
C LEU A 82 18.24 13.08 -22.91
N ASP A 83 17.38 13.51 -23.84
CA ASP A 83 16.65 14.78 -23.77
C ASP A 83 15.74 14.90 -22.53
N GLY A 84 15.26 13.76 -22.02
CA GLY A 84 14.46 13.67 -20.81
C GLY A 84 15.23 13.85 -19.50
N LEU A 85 16.58 13.86 -19.51
CA LEU A 85 17.39 13.86 -18.29
C LEU A 85 17.08 15.06 -17.39
N VAL A 86 16.98 16.25 -17.98
CA VAL A 86 16.67 17.48 -17.24
C VAL A 86 15.31 17.37 -16.55
N GLY A 87 14.31 16.77 -17.22
CA GLY A 87 12.98 16.55 -16.68
C GLY A 87 12.99 15.59 -15.50
N VAL A 88 13.71 14.47 -15.62
CA VAL A 88 13.84 13.45 -14.57
C VAL A 88 14.49 14.03 -13.32
N VAL A 89 15.62 14.74 -13.48
CA VAL A 89 16.34 15.35 -12.35
C VAL A 89 15.48 16.40 -11.66
N LYS A 90 14.81 17.29 -12.41
CA LYS A 90 13.89 18.29 -11.84
C LYS A 90 12.75 17.63 -11.06
N THR A 91 12.16 16.58 -11.62
CA THR A 91 11.05 15.86 -10.98
C THR A 91 11.50 15.21 -9.67
N HIS A 92 12.68 14.58 -9.66
CA HIS A 92 13.24 13.99 -8.45
C HIS A 92 13.56 15.06 -7.39
N ALA A 93 14.24 16.15 -7.77
CA ALA A 93 14.54 17.27 -6.87
C ALA A 93 13.25 17.91 -6.29
N GLN A 94 12.18 17.98 -7.07
CA GLN A 94 10.88 18.42 -6.60
C GLN A 94 10.23 17.40 -5.65
N SER A 95 10.38 16.10 -5.88
CA SER A 95 9.80 15.08 -5.02
C SER A 95 10.39 15.07 -3.61
N ILE A 96 11.69 15.39 -3.48
CA ILE A 96 12.37 15.46 -2.17
C ILE A 96 12.13 16.78 -1.43
N SER A 97 11.85 17.87 -2.16
CA SER A 97 11.65 19.20 -1.58
C SER A 97 10.19 19.51 -1.24
N ARG A 98 9.22 18.77 -1.79
CA ARG A 98 7.81 18.98 -1.50
C ARG A 98 7.43 18.35 -0.16
N PRO A 99 6.70 19.07 0.71
CA PRO A 99 6.08 18.45 1.87
C PRO A 99 5.17 17.33 1.39
N ARG A 100 5.26 16.15 2.05
CA ARG A 100 4.42 15.00 1.70
C ARG A 100 2.97 15.45 1.66
N PRO A 101 2.20 15.10 0.61
CA PRO A 101 0.79 15.44 0.57
C PRO A 101 0.16 14.93 1.85
N LYS A 102 -0.52 15.82 2.59
CA LYS A 102 -1.36 15.39 3.70
C LYS A 102 -2.32 14.35 3.12
N PRO A 103 -2.54 13.20 3.79
CA PRO A 103 -3.52 12.23 3.33
C PRO A 103 -4.82 12.98 3.03
N SER A 104 -5.26 12.89 1.77
CA SER A 104 -6.50 13.52 1.31
C SER A 104 -7.62 13.03 2.22
N SER A 105 -8.31 13.98 2.90
CA SER A 105 -9.40 13.77 3.86
C SER A 105 -9.45 12.37 4.48
N ALA A 106 -8.96 12.26 5.72
CA ALA A 106 -9.01 11.06 6.55
C ALA A 106 -10.21 10.17 6.22
N VAL A 107 -9.95 9.03 5.57
CA VAL A 107 -10.90 7.92 5.47
C VAL A 107 -11.45 7.73 6.89
N ARG A 108 -12.75 7.95 7.07
CA ARG A 108 -13.36 7.75 8.38
C ARG A 108 -13.21 6.27 8.68
N PRO A 109 -12.88 5.86 9.91
CA PRO A 109 -12.81 4.43 10.25
C PRO A 109 -14.08 3.67 9.84
N LEU A 110 -15.25 4.32 9.86
CA LEU A 110 -16.52 3.75 9.40
C LEU A 110 -16.61 3.54 7.89
N ASP A 111 -15.84 4.25 7.07
CA ASP A 111 -15.78 4.01 5.62
C ASP A 111 -15.15 2.63 5.32
N MET A 112 -14.44 2.04 6.30
CA MET A 112 -13.90 0.69 6.20
C MET A 112 -14.95 -0.39 6.49
N LEU A 113 -16.15 -0.04 6.99
CA LEU A 113 -17.22 -1.00 7.26
C LEU A 113 -17.61 -1.81 6.03
N ALA A 114 -17.54 -1.19 4.85
CA ALA A 114 -17.81 -1.87 3.57
C ALA A 114 -16.94 -3.12 3.36
N HIS A 115 -15.82 -3.25 4.08
CA HIS A 115 -14.87 -4.35 3.99
C HIS A 115 -14.86 -5.24 5.25
N CYS A 116 -15.69 -4.96 6.25
CA CYS A 116 -15.78 -5.72 7.48
C CYS A 116 -16.79 -6.87 7.37
N THR A 117 -16.56 -7.75 6.39
CA THR A 117 -17.41 -8.90 6.03
C THR A 117 -16.56 -10.05 5.51
N PRO A 118 -16.95 -11.32 5.73
CA PRO A 118 -16.18 -12.49 5.31
C PRO A 118 -16.07 -12.64 3.78
N ASP A 119 -17.14 -12.36 3.02
CA ASP A 119 -17.21 -12.73 1.59
C ASP A 119 -17.31 -11.53 0.64
N LEU A 120 -18.44 -10.80 0.67
CA LEU A 120 -18.73 -9.70 -0.26
C LEU A 120 -18.80 -8.37 0.49
N PRO A 121 -18.32 -7.27 -0.11
CA PRO A 121 -18.41 -5.96 0.53
C PRO A 121 -19.88 -5.59 0.80
N LEU A 122 -20.11 -4.95 1.94
CA LEU A 122 -21.46 -4.57 2.35
C LEU A 122 -22.11 -3.62 1.32
N PRO A 123 -23.43 -3.75 1.10
CA PRO A 123 -24.20 -2.76 0.36
C PRO A 123 -24.04 -1.37 1.00
N SER A 124 -23.96 -0.32 0.18
CA SER A 124 -23.80 1.06 0.67
C SER A 124 -24.88 1.45 1.68
N LEU A 125 -26.12 0.99 1.46
CA LEU A 125 -27.23 1.22 2.39
C LEU A 125 -26.97 0.61 3.78
N ALA A 126 -26.40 -0.59 3.84
CA ALA A 126 -26.05 -1.22 5.12
C ALA A 126 -24.92 -0.45 5.82
N VAL A 127 -23.93 0.03 5.05
CA VAL A 127 -22.82 0.86 5.57
C VAL A 127 -23.33 2.18 6.13
N ASP A 128 -24.20 2.88 5.39
CA ASP A 128 -24.74 4.18 5.79
C ASP A 128 -25.57 4.04 7.08
N LEU A 129 -26.50 3.10 7.13
CA LEU A 129 -27.34 2.84 8.30
C LEU A 129 -26.52 2.39 9.52
N THR A 130 -25.48 1.58 9.29
CA THR A 130 -24.56 1.17 10.37
C THR A 130 -23.75 2.36 10.87
N SER A 131 -23.31 3.25 9.97
CA SER A 131 -22.54 4.45 10.35
C SER A 131 -23.36 5.49 11.12
N ASP A 132 -24.69 5.49 10.93
CA ASP A 132 -25.62 6.35 11.67
C ASP A 132 -25.90 5.82 13.09
N ILE A 133 -25.84 4.50 13.28
CA ILE A 133 -26.12 3.83 14.56
C ILE A 133 -24.84 3.70 15.41
N PHE A 134 -23.71 3.43 14.78
CA PHE A 134 -22.45 3.16 15.46
C PHE A 134 -21.44 4.27 15.25
N THR A 135 -20.89 4.75 16.37
CA THR A 135 -19.94 5.88 16.36
C THR A 135 -18.51 5.49 16.00
N SER A 136 -18.20 4.19 16.02
CA SER A 136 -16.87 3.65 15.72
C SER A 136 -16.93 2.16 15.36
N LEU A 137 -15.90 1.65 14.67
CA LEU A 137 -15.75 0.21 14.39
C LEU A 137 -15.71 -0.63 15.68
N GLY A 138 -15.06 -0.13 16.74
CA GLY A 138 -15.02 -0.83 18.03
C GLY A 138 -16.41 -0.99 18.65
N HIS A 139 -17.30 -0.02 18.45
CA HIS A 139 -18.69 -0.11 18.90
C HIS A 139 -19.48 -1.18 18.11
N VAL A 140 -19.23 -1.30 16.80
CA VAL A 140 -19.80 -2.37 15.96
C VAL A 140 -19.33 -3.75 16.43
N ALA A 141 -18.02 -3.91 16.65
CA ALA A 141 -17.43 -5.17 17.13
C ALA A 141 -18.00 -5.58 18.50
N GLN A 142 -18.07 -4.64 19.46
CA GLN A 142 -18.63 -4.90 20.78
C GLN A 142 -20.12 -5.28 20.72
N ALA A 143 -20.90 -4.64 19.85
CA ALA A 143 -22.30 -4.96 19.65
C ALA A 143 -22.49 -6.35 18.98
N ALA A 144 -21.61 -6.74 18.05
CA ALA A 144 -21.64 -8.05 17.41
C ALA A 144 -21.36 -9.18 18.43
N LEU A 145 -20.34 -8.99 19.28
CA LEU A 145 -20.04 -9.91 20.38
C LEU A 145 -21.19 -10.03 21.39
N ALA A 146 -21.79 -8.90 21.77
CA ALA A 146 -22.93 -8.88 22.68
C ALA A 146 -24.17 -9.58 22.08
N HIS A 147 -24.38 -9.46 20.75
CA HIS A 147 -25.46 -10.13 20.04
C HIS A 147 -25.29 -11.66 20.03
N ARG A 148 -24.06 -12.18 19.80
CA ARG A 148 -23.81 -13.64 19.87
C ARG A 148 -23.94 -14.19 21.29
N ALA A 149 -23.50 -13.45 22.30
CA ALA A 149 -23.65 -13.86 23.70
C ALA A 149 -25.12 -14.06 24.11
N LEU A 150 -26.06 -13.35 23.49
CA LEU A 150 -27.50 -13.51 23.71
C LEU A 150 -28.09 -14.74 22.98
N SER A 151 -27.52 -15.09 21.83
CA SER A 151 -27.96 -16.24 21.03
C SER A 151 -27.41 -17.59 21.52
N THR A 152 -26.46 -17.58 22.47
CA THR A 152 -25.81 -18.79 23.01
C THR A 152 -26.24 -18.98 24.48
N PRO A 153 -26.98 -20.04 24.84
CA PRO A 153 -27.62 -20.14 26.16
C PRO A 153 -26.68 -20.52 27.33
N GLU A 154 -25.36 -20.53 27.15
CA GLU A 154 -24.40 -20.93 28.21
C GLU A 154 -23.14 -20.07 28.22
N SER A 155 -23.16 -18.94 28.93
CA SER A 155 -21.95 -18.43 29.62
C SER A 155 -22.29 -17.29 30.57
N GLU A 156 -22.32 -17.60 31.87
CA GLU A 156 -22.14 -16.60 32.92
C GLU A 156 -20.68 -16.13 32.88
N GLY A 157 -20.47 -14.86 32.51
CA GLY A 157 -19.14 -14.25 32.49
C GLY A 157 -19.24 -12.75 32.76
N LEU A 158 -18.73 -12.34 33.93
CA LEU A 158 -18.70 -10.96 34.43
C LEU A 158 -18.07 -9.98 33.43
N PHE A 159 -18.87 -9.07 32.88
CA PHE A 159 -18.37 -7.76 32.45
C PHE A 159 -19.34 -6.66 32.90
N SER A 160 -18.87 -5.93 33.92
CA SER A 160 -19.48 -4.73 34.48
C SER A 160 -19.36 -3.55 33.50
N SER A 161 -20.49 -3.13 32.94
CA SER A 161 -20.84 -1.74 32.55
C SER A 161 -22.22 -1.77 31.88
N ASP A 162 -23.28 -1.79 32.70
CA ASP A 162 -24.63 -2.15 32.27
C ASP A 162 -25.28 -1.15 31.29
N ASP A 163 -24.86 0.12 31.27
CA ASP A 163 -25.55 1.17 30.51
C ASP A 163 -25.15 1.20 29.01
N VAL A 164 -23.86 0.99 28.70
CA VAL A 164 -23.33 0.97 27.33
C VAL A 164 -23.68 -0.34 26.61
N LEU A 165 -23.72 -1.45 27.35
CA LEU A 165 -24.09 -2.75 26.81
C LEU A 165 -25.58 -2.84 26.48
N GLN A 166 -26.48 -2.20 27.25
CA GLN A 166 -27.91 -2.17 26.92
C GLN A 166 -28.18 -1.41 25.61
N SER A 167 -27.53 -0.26 25.39
CA SER A 167 -27.61 0.47 24.12
C SER A 167 -27.04 -0.36 22.96
N SER A 168 -25.90 -1.02 23.16
CA SER A 168 -25.24 -1.85 22.14
C SER A 168 -26.02 -3.14 21.81
N ARG A 169 -26.72 -3.73 22.78
CA ARG A 169 -27.62 -4.89 22.59
C ARG A 169 -28.82 -4.57 21.69
N SER A 170 -29.27 -3.31 21.67
CA SER A 170 -30.38 -2.86 20.83
C SER A 170 -29.96 -2.44 19.42
N ALA A 171 -28.67 -2.13 19.21
CA ALA A 171 -28.19 -1.48 18.00
C ALA A 171 -28.34 -2.34 16.73
N PHE A 172 -27.96 -3.62 16.77
CA PHE A 172 -28.24 -4.55 15.66
C PHE A 172 -29.74 -4.87 15.54
N GLY A 173 -30.49 -4.82 16.64
CA GLY A 173 -31.95 -4.97 16.63
C GLY A 173 -32.68 -3.81 15.92
N VAL A 174 -32.05 -2.64 15.77
CA VAL A 174 -32.57 -1.54 14.94
C VAL A 174 -32.29 -1.82 13.45
N LEU A 175 -31.16 -2.46 13.14
CA LEU A 175 -30.79 -2.82 11.76
C LEU A 175 -31.63 -3.96 11.18
N THR A 176 -32.10 -4.91 11.99
CA THR A 176 -32.90 -6.07 11.54
C THR A 176 -34.24 -5.71 10.89
N GLY A 177 -34.73 -4.49 11.08
CA GLY A 177 -35.92 -3.98 10.40
C GLY A 177 -35.64 -3.26 9.08
N GLN A 178 -34.38 -2.99 8.74
CA GLN A 178 -34.00 -2.10 7.63
C GLN A 178 -32.97 -2.71 6.66
N VAL A 179 -32.23 -3.72 7.11
CA VAL A 179 -31.21 -4.43 6.35
C VAL A 179 -31.55 -5.92 6.34
N ASP A 180 -31.27 -6.60 5.22
CA ASP A 180 -31.50 -8.04 5.09
C ASP A 180 -30.78 -8.82 6.19
N LYS A 181 -31.48 -9.84 6.72
CA LYS A 181 -30.99 -10.65 7.83
C LYS A 181 -29.63 -11.31 7.54
N ASP A 182 -29.44 -11.77 6.31
CA ASP A 182 -28.22 -12.43 5.86
C ASP A 182 -27.01 -11.47 5.87
N VAL A 183 -27.24 -10.19 5.56
CA VAL A 183 -26.21 -9.14 5.61
C VAL A 183 -25.81 -8.86 7.05
N ILE A 184 -26.78 -8.81 7.96
CA ILE A 184 -26.53 -8.60 9.40
C ILE A 184 -25.79 -9.79 10.01
N GLU A 185 -26.16 -11.03 9.65
CA GLU A 185 -25.46 -12.23 10.11
C GLU A 185 -24.02 -12.24 9.61
N SER A 186 -23.77 -11.89 8.35
CA SER A 186 -22.43 -11.79 7.77
C SER A 186 -21.56 -10.71 8.47
N MET A 187 -22.16 -9.57 8.83
CA MET A 187 -21.47 -8.54 9.62
C MET A 187 -21.07 -9.05 11.00
N ILE A 188 -21.98 -9.75 11.69
CA ILE A 188 -21.72 -10.28 13.03
C ILE A 188 -20.65 -11.38 12.96
N GLU A 189 -20.73 -12.26 11.96
CA GLU A 189 -19.77 -13.34 11.72
C GLU A 189 -18.34 -12.81 11.55
N PHE A 190 -18.14 -11.76 10.73
CA PHE A 190 -16.83 -11.13 10.55
C PHE A 190 -16.17 -10.73 11.87
N TRP A 191 -16.92 -10.02 12.73
CA TRP A 191 -16.37 -9.50 13.98
C TRP A 191 -16.18 -10.57 15.06
N VAL A 192 -16.89 -11.69 14.94
CA VAL A 192 -16.78 -12.77 15.92
C VAL A 192 -15.73 -13.81 15.53
N GLU A 193 -15.72 -14.24 14.27
CA GLU A 193 -14.90 -15.38 13.83
C GLU A 193 -13.53 -14.95 13.34
N ASP A 194 -13.45 -13.78 12.69
CA ASP A 194 -12.23 -13.34 12.01
C ASP A 194 -11.35 -12.43 12.89
N TRP A 195 -11.90 -11.87 13.97
CA TRP A 195 -11.18 -11.04 14.93
C TRP A 195 -11.60 -11.34 16.38
N ALA A 196 -11.20 -12.51 16.88
CA ALA A 196 -11.06 -12.68 18.32
C ALA A 196 -9.97 -11.69 18.80
N ILE A 197 -10.41 -10.65 19.48
CA ILE A 197 -9.57 -9.63 20.13
C ILE A 197 -8.53 -10.35 21.01
N GLU A 198 -7.25 -10.27 20.64
CA GLU A 198 -6.13 -10.39 21.60
C GLU A 198 -5.91 -9.04 22.31
#